data_AF-F4AV77-F1
#
_entry.id   AF-F4AV77-F1
#
_cell.length_a   1.000
_cell.length_b   1.000
_cell.length_c   1.000
_cell.angle_alpha   90.00
_cell.angle_beta   90.00
_cell.angle_gamma   90.00
#
_symmetry.space_group_name_H-M   'P 1'
#
loop_
_entity.id
_entity.type
_entity.pdbx_description
1 polymer ?
#
loop_
_entity_poly.entity_id
_entity_poly.type
_entity_poly.pdbx_seq_one_letter_code
_entity_poly.pdbx_strand_id
1 'polypeptide(L)'
;MKNLKFILILAISVMAISCGNDDDGTPAGPTLTPALLEGTYTFTFFESEEVIEQQVTGGTATTTITEVGDTFGSSNIVFNANGTYSTNFQYRLTTTTQLENNDPVEETEIIVDSDTGSYTVNDAEQTITFDGDSTGDVTLFNNSQLRIEFMDVDVSTDRTSTTNQELRFERQ
;
A
#
# COMPACT_ATOMS: atom_id res chain seq x y z
N MET A 1 17.01 10.27 9.91
CA MET A 1 16.99 11.26 8.81
C MET A 1 16.10 10.63 7.76
N LYS A 2 15.01 11.34 7.43
CA LYS A 2 13.73 10.89 6.84
C LYS A 2 13.18 9.60 7.46
N ASN A 3 12.64 9.75 8.67
CA ASN A 3 11.75 8.75 9.26
C ASN A 3 10.50 8.70 8.38
N LEU A 4 10.06 7.53 7.96
CA LEU A 4 8.75 7.37 7.34
C LEU A 4 7.71 7.84 8.36
N LYS A 5 7.17 9.05 8.14
CA LYS A 5 6.17 9.64 9.03
C LYS A 5 4.84 9.46 8.35
N PHE A 6 4.09 8.42 8.72
CA PHE A 6 2.66 8.35 8.47
C PHE A 6 2.02 9.51 9.27
N ILE A 7 1.63 10.57 8.56
CA ILE A 7 0.94 11.70 9.19
C ILE A 7 -0.52 11.31 9.33
N LEU A 8 -0.93 11.06 10.58
CA LEU A 8 -2.29 10.78 11.03
C LEU A 8 -3.25 11.95 10.69
N ILE A 9 -4.26 11.69 9.86
CA ILE A 9 -5.49 12.49 9.83
C ILE A 9 -6.70 11.56 9.83
N LEU A 10 -7.62 11.85 10.74
CA LEU A 10 -8.87 11.12 10.99
C LEU A 10 -9.79 11.15 9.75
N ALA A 11 -9.81 10.07 8.97
CA ALA A 11 -10.75 9.90 7.87
C ALA A 11 -12.16 9.57 8.39
N ILE A 12 -13.14 10.41 8.03
CA ILE A 12 -14.57 10.12 8.24
C ILE A 12 -14.99 9.13 7.16
N SER A 13 -15.28 7.89 7.57
CA SER A 13 -15.81 6.85 6.70
C SER A 13 -17.14 7.28 6.07
N VAL A 14 -17.16 7.50 4.76
CA VAL A 14 -18.41 7.64 3.99
C VAL A 14 -18.83 6.24 3.55
N MET A 15 -20.00 5.82 4.04
CA MET A 15 -20.61 4.53 3.74
C MET A 15 -20.87 4.33 2.23
N ALA A 16 -20.53 3.12 1.79
CA ALA A 16 -20.89 2.39 0.58
C ALA A 16 -21.93 3.01 -0.37
N ILE A 17 -21.55 3.05 -1.66
CA ILE A 17 -22.50 2.82 -2.76
C ILE A 17 -22.21 1.44 -3.33
N SER A 18 -22.99 0.47 -2.86
CA SER A 18 -23.24 -0.79 -3.55
C SER A 18 -23.89 -0.51 -4.90
N CYS A 19 -23.33 -1.03 -5.99
CA CYS A 19 -24.09 -1.34 -7.20
C CYS A 19 -23.33 -2.30 -8.13
N GLY A 20 -23.89 -3.49 -8.34
CA GLY A 20 -23.64 -4.32 -9.52
C GLY A 20 -23.32 -5.78 -9.23
N ASN A 21 -24.36 -6.61 -9.06
CA ASN A 21 -24.26 -8.07 -9.22
C ASN A 21 -23.56 -8.43 -10.54
N ASP A 22 -22.60 -9.35 -10.51
CA ASP A 22 -22.77 -10.59 -11.26
C ASP A 22 -21.94 -11.74 -10.67
N ASP A 23 -22.62 -12.87 -10.57
CA ASP A 23 -22.20 -14.16 -10.06
C ASP A 23 -21.28 -14.82 -11.10
N ASP A 24 -19.98 -14.62 -10.99
CA ASP A 24 -18.99 -15.46 -11.67
C ASP A 24 -17.99 -16.00 -10.64
N GLY A 25 -18.13 -17.30 -10.40
CA GLY A 25 -17.34 -18.13 -9.48
C GLY A 25 -15.85 -18.07 -9.74
N THR A 26 -15.24 -16.99 -9.28
CA THR A 26 -13.81 -16.94 -8.98
C THR A 26 -13.56 -18.04 -7.94
N PRO A 27 -12.62 -18.98 -8.16
CA PRO A 27 -12.30 -19.95 -7.14
C PRO A 27 -11.97 -19.17 -5.88
N ALA A 28 -12.71 -19.41 -4.79
CA ALA A 28 -12.43 -18.74 -3.53
C ALA A 28 -10.95 -18.96 -3.23
N GLY A 29 -10.17 -17.87 -3.23
CA GLY A 29 -8.85 -17.90 -2.61
C GLY A 29 -9.00 -18.47 -1.19
N PRO A 30 -7.94 -19.02 -0.58
CA PRO A 30 -7.99 -19.38 0.83
C PRO A 30 -8.63 -18.25 1.63
N THR A 31 -9.53 -18.63 2.55
CA THR A 31 -10.11 -17.73 3.54
C THR A 31 -9.00 -16.90 4.19
N LEU A 32 -9.13 -15.58 4.17
CA LEU A 32 -8.17 -14.67 4.75
C LEU A 32 -8.29 -14.72 6.28
N THR A 33 -7.47 -15.56 6.90
CA THR A 33 -7.40 -15.72 8.36
C THR A 33 -5.96 -15.58 8.83
N PRO A 34 -5.71 -15.17 10.08
CA PRO A 34 -4.34 -15.08 10.60
C PRO A 34 -3.59 -16.41 10.52
N ALA A 35 -4.30 -17.54 10.72
CA ALA A 35 -3.72 -18.88 10.64
C ALA A 35 -3.32 -19.28 9.20
N LEU A 36 -4.08 -18.86 8.18
CA LEU A 36 -3.74 -19.15 6.79
C LEU A 36 -2.69 -18.20 6.22
N LEU A 37 -2.69 -16.94 6.70
CA LEU A 37 -1.72 -15.90 6.37
C LEU A 37 -0.37 -16.10 7.07
N GLU A 38 -0.31 -16.86 8.16
CA GLU A 38 0.95 -17.13 8.87
C GLU A 38 2.04 -17.67 7.92
N GLY A 39 3.22 -17.06 7.95
CA GLY A 39 4.34 -17.48 7.11
C GLY A 39 5.28 -16.34 6.77
N THR A 40 6.34 -16.69 6.03
CA THR A 40 7.29 -15.73 5.47
C THR A 40 6.96 -15.48 4.00
N TYR A 41 6.95 -14.20 3.63
CA TYR A 41 6.59 -13.73 2.31
C TYR A 41 7.74 -12.86 1.77
N THR A 42 8.34 -13.31 0.69
CA THR A 42 9.35 -12.54 -0.05
C THR A 42 8.67 -11.36 -0.72
N PHE A 43 9.20 -10.15 -0.53
CA PHE A 43 8.70 -8.94 -1.18
C PHE A 43 9.26 -8.85 -2.60
N THR A 44 8.39 -8.74 -3.59
CA THR A 44 8.78 -8.89 -5.01
C THR A 44 8.36 -7.72 -5.89
N PHE A 45 7.53 -6.81 -5.38
CA PHE A 45 7.02 -5.68 -6.15
C PHE A 45 6.56 -4.56 -5.23
N PHE A 46 6.88 -3.33 -5.63
CA PHE A 46 6.42 -2.09 -5.02
C PHE A 46 6.17 -1.07 -6.11
N GLU A 47 4.95 -0.56 -6.17
CA GLU A 47 4.63 0.64 -6.92
C GLU A 47 3.74 1.55 -6.06
N SER A 48 3.94 2.86 -6.16
CA SER A 48 3.10 3.88 -5.55
C SER A 48 2.88 5.01 -6.55
N GLU A 49 1.68 5.59 -6.55
CA GLU A 49 1.35 6.83 -7.25
C GLU A 49 0.62 7.76 -6.29
N GLU A 50 1.21 8.92 -6.02
CA GLU A 50 0.57 10.04 -5.33
C GLU A 50 0.22 11.14 -6.34
N VAL A 51 -1.04 11.55 -6.36
CA VAL A 51 -1.52 12.69 -7.14
C VAL A 51 -1.92 13.81 -6.19
N ILE A 52 -1.21 14.93 -6.27
CA ILE A 52 -1.43 16.13 -5.47
C ILE A 52 -2.07 17.20 -6.35
N GLU A 53 -3.29 17.60 -6.01
CA GLU A 53 -3.99 18.73 -6.63
C GLU A 53 -3.98 19.91 -5.67
N GLN A 54 -3.35 21.02 -6.08
CA GLN A 54 -3.22 22.24 -5.27
C GLN A 54 -3.91 23.42 -5.95
N GLN A 55 -4.80 24.10 -5.23
CA GLN A 55 -5.43 25.33 -5.67
C GLN A 55 -4.43 26.50 -5.59
N VAL A 56 -4.20 27.15 -6.72
CA VAL A 56 -3.31 28.31 -6.84
C VAL A 56 -4.03 29.46 -7.52
N THR A 57 -3.42 30.64 -7.55
CA THR A 57 -3.97 31.76 -8.31
C THR A 57 -3.94 31.42 -9.80
N GLY A 58 -5.11 31.26 -10.41
CA GLY A 58 -5.26 30.99 -11.84
C GLY A 58 -5.67 29.55 -12.20
N GLY A 59 -5.84 28.65 -11.23
CA GLY A 59 -6.33 27.29 -11.48
C GLY A 59 -5.86 26.28 -10.44
N THR A 60 -5.87 25.01 -10.84
CA THR A 60 -5.32 23.88 -10.08
C THR A 60 -3.95 23.54 -10.65
N ALA A 61 -2.97 23.30 -9.80
CA ALA A 61 -1.69 22.74 -10.16
C ALA A 61 -1.66 21.27 -9.73
N THR A 62 -1.32 20.37 -10.65
CA THR A 62 -1.22 18.94 -10.36
C THR A 62 0.24 18.51 -10.29
N THR A 63 0.61 17.78 -9.25
CA THR A 63 1.89 17.09 -9.13
C THR A 63 1.62 15.60 -9.01
N THR A 64 2.27 14.80 -9.84
CA THR A 64 2.25 13.34 -9.75
C THR A 64 3.62 12.87 -9.26
N ILE A 65 3.61 12.03 -8.23
CA ILE A 65 4.80 11.38 -7.70
C ILE A 65 4.59 9.88 -7.89
N THR A 66 5.46 9.23 -8.66
CA THR A 66 5.47 7.77 -8.76
C THR A 66 6.70 7.21 -8.08
N GLU A 67 6.54 6.08 -7.40
CA GLU A 67 7.62 5.36 -6.76
C GLU A 67 7.61 3.92 -7.26
N VAL A 68 8.75 3.44 -7.75
CA VAL A 68 8.89 2.08 -8.27
C VAL A 68 10.07 1.40 -7.60
N GLY A 69 9.80 0.27 -6.96
CA GLY A 69 10.82 -0.57 -6.33
C GLY A 69 11.44 -1.56 -7.31
N ASP A 70 12.74 -1.76 -7.18
CA ASP A 70 13.49 -2.82 -7.85
C ASP A 70 14.55 -3.45 -6.91
N THR A 71 15.18 -4.53 -7.36
CA THR A 71 16.29 -5.18 -6.63
C THR A 71 15.94 -5.48 -5.17
N PHE A 72 14.82 -6.20 -4.94
CA PHE A 72 14.26 -6.46 -3.60
C PHE A 72 15.13 -7.31 -2.65
N GLY A 73 16.35 -7.67 -3.01
CA GLY A 73 17.31 -8.29 -2.10
C GLY A 73 16.75 -9.49 -1.31
N SER A 74 16.93 -9.47 0.02
CA SER A 74 16.33 -10.44 0.95
C SER A 74 15.07 -9.87 1.63
N SER A 75 14.37 -8.96 0.95
CA SER A 75 13.19 -8.29 1.49
C SER A 75 12.09 -9.28 1.80
N ASN A 76 11.54 -9.22 3.01
CA ASN A 76 10.44 -10.07 3.41
C ASN A 76 9.56 -9.44 4.49
N ILE A 77 8.36 -9.98 4.60
CA ILE A 77 7.46 -9.82 5.75
C ILE A 77 7.16 -11.20 6.33
N VAL A 78 7.12 -11.29 7.66
CA VAL A 78 6.73 -12.49 8.39
C VAL A 78 5.45 -12.19 9.14
N PHE A 79 4.38 -12.92 8.84
CA PHE A 79 3.13 -12.90 9.60
C PHE A 79 3.11 -14.06 10.60
N ASN A 80 2.76 -13.78 11.85
CA ASN A 80 2.66 -14.77 12.92
C ASN A 80 1.19 -14.99 13.28
N ALA A 81 0.79 -16.24 13.56
CA ALA A 81 -0.62 -16.57 13.84
C ALA A 81 -1.24 -15.83 15.06
N ASN A 82 -0.42 -15.25 15.93
CA ASN A 82 -0.86 -14.41 17.06
C ASN A 82 -1.25 -12.98 16.65
N GLY A 83 -1.22 -12.63 15.36
CA GLY A 83 -1.55 -11.30 14.87
C GLY A 83 -0.39 -10.31 14.96
N THR A 84 0.86 -10.75 14.99
CA THR A 84 2.04 -9.87 14.90
C THR A 84 2.80 -10.07 13.60
N TYR A 85 3.46 -9.03 13.10
CA TYR A 85 4.31 -9.11 11.92
C TYR A 85 5.72 -8.57 12.19
N SER A 86 6.66 -8.95 11.31
CA SER A 86 7.96 -8.29 11.20
C SER A 86 8.33 -8.09 9.74
N THR A 87 8.85 -6.92 9.39
CA THR A 87 9.40 -6.62 8.06
C THR A 87 10.92 -6.52 8.13
N ASN A 88 11.56 -6.88 7.03
CA ASN A 88 12.95 -6.57 6.76
C ASN A 88 13.05 -6.28 5.28
N PHE A 89 13.08 -5.01 4.91
CA PHE A 89 13.11 -4.55 3.53
C PHE A 89 14.48 -3.99 3.17
N GLN A 90 14.94 -4.39 2.00
CA GLN A 90 16.13 -3.92 1.33
C GLN A 90 15.88 -3.91 -0.17
N TYR A 91 15.61 -2.75 -0.74
CA TYR A 91 15.32 -2.59 -2.17
C TYR A 91 15.82 -1.23 -2.66
N ARG A 92 15.96 -1.09 -3.98
CA ARG A 92 16.23 0.19 -4.62
C ARG A 92 14.90 0.82 -5.00
N LEU A 93 14.71 2.09 -4.66
CA LEU A 93 13.54 2.86 -5.01
C LEU A 93 13.91 3.93 -6.03
N THR A 94 13.09 4.06 -7.07
CA THR A 94 13.13 5.19 -7.99
C THR A 94 11.88 6.01 -7.78
N THR A 95 12.03 7.28 -7.43
CA THR A 95 10.94 8.25 -7.27
C THR A 95 10.98 9.22 -8.45
N THR A 96 9.86 9.35 -9.17
CA THR A 96 9.69 10.28 -10.28
C THR A 96 8.66 11.33 -9.89
N THR A 97 9.10 12.59 -9.77
CA THR A 97 8.20 13.72 -9.48
C THR A 97 7.95 14.51 -10.76
N GLN A 98 6.68 14.70 -11.11
CA GLN A 98 6.26 15.49 -12.26
C GLN A 98 5.26 16.55 -11.84
N LEU A 99 5.67 17.82 -11.90
CA LEU A 99 4.74 18.95 -11.88
C LEU A 99 4.14 19.10 -13.29
N GLU A 100 2.83 19.33 -13.37
CA GLU A 100 2.12 19.49 -14.64
C GLU A 100 2.88 20.42 -15.60
N ASN A 101 3.00 20.01 -16.87
CA ASN A 101 3.69 20.75 -17.93
C ASN A 101 5.21 20.97 -17.71
N ASN A 102 5.84 20.29 -16.76
CA ASN A 102 7.30 20.28 -16.55
C ASN A 102 7.88 18.90 -16.86
N ASP A 103 9.18 18.87 -17.15
CA ASP A 103 9.92 17.63 -17.27
C ASP A 103 9.99 16.93 -15.90
N PRO A 104 9.87 15.59 -15.85
CA PRO A 104 9.97 14.84 -14.61
C PRO A 104 11.39 14.89 -14.03
N VAL A 105 11.47 14.85 -12.71
CA VAL A 105 12.72 14.70 -11.96
C VAL A 105 12.75 13.32 -11.33
N GLU A 106 13.83 12.58 -11.56
CA GLU A 106 14.03 11.24 -11.00
C GLU A 106 15.10 11.26 -9.92
N GLU A 107 14.79 10.62 -8.80
CA GLU A 107 15.71 10.36 -7.70
C GLU A 107 15.74 8.87 -7.41
N THR A 108 16.90 8.35 -7.02
CA THR A 108 17.03 6.93 -6.69
C THR A 108 17.71 6.76 -5.34
N GLU A 109 17.17 5.91 -4.49
CA GLU A 109 17.74 5.59 -3.18
C GLU A 109 17.71 4.09 -2.87
N ILE A 110 18.50 3.68 -1.89
CA ILE A 110 18.44 2.31 -1.35
C ILE A 110 17.68 2.38 -0.03
N ILE A 111 16.54 1.71 0.01
CA ILE A 111 15.75 1.52 1.22
C ILE A 111 16.36 0.37 2.01
N VAL A 112 16.59 0.60 3.29
CA VAL A 112 16.93 -0.43 4.28
C VAL A 112 16.10 -0.13 5.50
N ASP A 113 15.07 -0.93 5.71
CA ASP A 113 14.08 -0.70 6.75
C ASP A 113 13.64 -2.02 7.40
N SER A 114 13.32 -1.97 8.68
CA SER A 114 12.85 -3.14 9.42
C SER A 114 11.94 -2.69 10.52
N ASP A 115 10.78 -3.32 10.62
CA ASP A 115 9.77 -2.97 11.61
C ASP A 115 9.11 -4.22 12.20
N THR A 116 8.41 -4.03 13.31
CA THR A 116 7.59 -5.05 13.94
C THR A 116 6.32 -4.42 14.47
N GLY A 117 5.19 -5.10 14.29
CA GLY A 117 3.90 -4.58 14.74
C GLY A 117 2.85 -5.64 14.87
N SER A 118 1.61 -5.19 14.88
CA SER A 118 0.39 -6.00 14.94
C SER A 118 -0.39 -5.91 13.65
N TYR A 119 -1.17 -6.94 13.35
CA TYR A 119 -2.10 -6.92 12.23
C TYR A 119 -3.41 -7.63 12.58
N THR A 120 -4.49 -7.19 11.95
CA THR A 120 -5.77 -7.88 11.93
C THR A 120 -6.22 -8.11 10.49
N VAL A 121 -7.08 -9.10 10.27
CA VAL A 121 -7.62 -9.39 8.93
C VAL A 121 -9.14 -9.44 8.97
N ASN A 122 -9.77 -9.02 7.88
CA ASN A 122 -11.21 -9.16 7.67
C ASN A 122 -11.46 -9.97 6.40
N ASP A 123 -11.91 -11.23 6.55
CA ASP A 123 -12.20 -12.10 5.41
C ASP A 123 -13.43 -11.65 4.62
N ALA A 124 -14.42 -11.02 5.26
CA ALA A 124 -15.62 -10.58 4.56
C ALA A 124 -15.32 -9.39 3.62
N GLU A 125 -14.42 -8.50 4.04
CA GLU A 125 -14.01 -7.31 3.28
C GLU A 125 -12.72 -7.55 2.48
N GLN A 126 -12.05 -8.69 2.68
CA GLN A 126 -10.73 -9.00 2.14
C GLN A 126 -9.71 -7.89 2.46
N THR A 127 -9.56 -7.53 3.74
CA THR A 127 -8.61 -6.49 4.16
C THR A 127 -7.62 -6.96 5.23
N ILE A 128 -6.45 -6.32 5.27
CA ILE A 128 -5.47 -6.43 6.35
C ILE A 128 -5.27 -5.03 6.93
N THR A 129 -5.37 -4.89 8.25
CA THR A 129 -5.05 -3.65 8.98
C THR A 129 -3.78 -3.84 9.77
N PHE A 130 -2.78 -3.01 9.51
CA PHE A 130 -1.52 -2.94 10.25
C PHE A 130 -1.61 -1.90 11.36
N ASP A 131 -1.21 -2.29 12.57
CA ASP A 131 -1.12 -1.46 13.77
C ASP A 131 -2.38 -0.67 14.15
N GLY A 132 -3.53 -1.11 13.63
CA GLY A 132 -4.84 -0.50 13.86
C GLY A 132 -5.17 0.69 12.95
N ASP A 133 -4.22 1.15 12.14
CA ASP A 133 -4.33 2.42 11.41
C ASP A 133 -4.26 2.24 9.89
N SER A 134 -3.37 1.37 9.39
CA SER A 134 -3.13 1.22 7.95
C SER A 134 -3.87 0.02 7.39
N THR A 135 -5.04 0.23 6.78
CA THR A 135 -5.84 -0.83 6.15
C THR A 135 -5.58 -0.90 4.66
N GLY A 136 -5.22 -2.08 4.17
CA GLY A 136 -5.05 -2.37 2.76
C GLY A 136 -5.99 -3.49 2.29
N ASP A 137 -6.41 -3.39 1.03
CA ASP A 137 -7.24 -4.37 0.35
C ASP A 137 -6.38 -5.53 -0.16
N VAL A 138 -6.76 -6.75 0.18
CA VAL A 138 -6.12 -7.98 -0.28
C VAL A 138 -6.71 -8.37 -1.63
N THR A 139 -6.04 -7.98 -2.70
CA THR A 139 -6.51 -8.25 -4.07
C THR A 139 -6.15 -9.65 -4.58
N LEU A 140 -5.19 -10.31 -3.93
CA LEU A 140 -4.85 -11.71 -4.18
C LEU A 140 -4.28 -12.35 -2.92
N PHE A 141 -4.86 -13.47 -2.50
CA PHE A 141 -4.28 -14.32 -1.47
C PHE A 141 -4.45 -15.78 -1.86
N ASN A 142 -3.34 -16.52 -1.96
CA ASN A 142 -3.32 -17.96 -2.23
C ASN A 142 -2.09 -18.62 -1.59
N ASN A 143 -1.86 -19.91 -1.89
CA ASN A 143 -0.73 -20.66 -1.33
C ASN A 143 0.66 -20.17 -1.78
N SER A 144 0.73 -19.34 -2.81
CA SER A 144 1.98 -18.86 -3.40
C SER A 144 2.14 -17.35 -3.34
N GLN A 145 1.04 -16.58 -3.29
CA GLN A 145 1.07 -15.13 -3.52
C GLN A 145 0.18 -14.37 -2.54
N LEU A 146 0.63 -13.18 -2.20
CA LEU A 146 -0.13 -12.17 -1.48
C LEU A 146 0.03 -10.83 -2.23
N ARG A 147 -1.08 -10.13 -2.47
CA ARG A 147 -1.08 -8.76 -3.00
C ARG A 147 -1.95 -7.89 -2.11
N ILE A 148 -1.44 -6.71 -1.79
CA ILE A 148 -2.11 -5.74 -0.94
C ILE A 148 -2.05 -4.39 -1.64
N GLU A 149 -3.20 -3.75 -1.77
CA GLU A 149 -3.33 -2.39 -2.28
C GLU A 149 -3.74 -1.46 -1.14
N PHE A 150 -3.11 -0.30 -1.05
CA PHE A 150 -3.47 0.75 -0.11
C PHE A 150 -3.93 1.97 -0.90
N MET A 151 -4.99 2.60 -0.41
CA MET A 151 -5.47 3.88 -0.90
C MET A 151 -5.58 4.85 0.26
N ASP A 152 -5.00 6.03 0.12
CA ASP A 152 -5.12 7.12 1.08
C ASP A 152 -5.56 8.41 0.37
N VAL A 153 -6.41 9.18 1.03
CA VAL A 153 -6.88 10.48 0.53
C VAL A 153 -6.77 11.51 1.64
N ASP A 154 -5.81 12.43 1.49
CA ASP A 154 -5.59 13.56 2.39
C ASP A 154 -6.17 14.84 1.77
N VAL A 155 -7.21 15.38 2.40
CA VAL A 155 -7.88 16.61 1.97
C VAL A 155 -7.64 17.72 2.98
N SER A 156 -7.10 18.82 2.48
CA SER A 156 -6.96 20.09 3.20
C SER A 156 -7.72 21.21 2.49
N THR A 157 -7.58 22.45 2.96
CA THR A 157 -8.40 23.57 2.45
C THR A 157 -8.17 23.88 0.96
N ASP A 158 -6.92 23.72 0.50
CA ASP A 158 -6.49 24.08 -0.85
C ASP A 158 -5.70 22.96 -1.53
N ARG A 159 -5.54 21.80 -0.89
CA ARG A 159 -4.80 20.65 -1.41
C ARG A 159 -5.57 19.35 -1.19
N THR A 160 -5.66 18.54 -2.23
CA THR A 160 -6.03 17.13 -2.15
C THR A 160 -4.81 16.30 -2.54
N SER A 161 -4.48 15.29 -1.76
CA SER A 161 -3.52 14.24 -2.15
C SER A 161 -4.24 12.90 -2.17
N THR A 162 -4.11 12.15 -3.26
CA THR A 162 -4.56 10.77 -3.38
C THR A 162 -3.36 9.89 -3.61
N THR A 163 -3.14 8.89 -2.75
CA THR A 163 -2.06 7.93 -2.89
C THR A 163 -2.63 6.54 -3.12
N ASN A 164 -2.14 5.85 -4.15
CA ASN A 164 -2.40 4.44 -4.39
C ASN A 164 -1.07 3.69 -4.34
N GLN A 165 -1.02 2.58 -3.60
CA GLN A 165 0.21 1.81 -3.41
C GLN A 165 -0.09 0.32 -3.53
N GLU A 166 0.72 -0.42 -4.28
CA GLU A 166 0.62 -1.88 -4.41
C GLU A 166 1.89 -2.56 -3.90
N LEU A 167 1.70 -3.56 -3.05
CA LEU A 167 2.74 -4.46 -2.59
C LEU A 167 2.40 -5.87 -3.07
N ARG A 168 3.38 -6.56 -3.67
CA ARG A 168 3.25 -7.99 -3.98
C ARG A 168 4.32 -8.81 -3.29
N PHE A 169 3.89 -9.99 -2.88
CA PHE A 169 4.74 -10.94 -2.20
C PHE A 169 4.54 -12.35 -2.73
N GLU A 170 5.60 -13.16 -2.59
CA GLU A 170 5.59 -14.60 -2.83
C GLU A 170 5.84 -15.35 -1.53
N ARG A 171 4.99 -16.33 -1.21
CA ARG A 171 5.12 -17.15 -0.01
C ARG A 171 6.33 -18.09 -0.14
N GLN A 172 7.11 -18.21 0.93
CA GLN A 172 8.24 -19.15 1.02
C GLN A 172 7.81 -20.57 1.39
#